data_AF-A0A0Q9QF46-F1
#
_entry.id   AF-A0A0Q9QF46-F1
#
_cell.length_a   1.000
_cell.length_b   1.000
_cell.length_c   1.000
_cell.angle_alpha   90.00
_cell.angle_beta   90.00
_cell.angle_gamma   90.00
#
_symmetry.space_group_name_H-M   'P 1'
#
loop_
_entity.id
_entity.type
_entity.pdbx_description
1 polymer ?
#
loop_
_entity_poly.entity_id
_entity_poly.type
_entity_poly.pdbx_seq_one_letter_code
_entity_poly.pdbx_strand_id
1 'polypeptide(L)'
;MDGTYDAQAGTRFPTTKWREGYDVASVDEFVARAERAVSFRDGSVRSEDVEQVRFAPVRWRTGYDMDAVDTHLEQLASQLKGIES
;
A
#
# COMPACT_ATOMS: atom_id res chain seq x y z
N MET A 1 19.70 -8.30 -14.30
CA MET A 1 18.72 -8.47 -13.20
C MET A 1 17.38 -8.09 -13.81
N ASP A 2 16.51 -9.07 -13.95
CA ASP A 2 15.32 -9.02 -14.81
C ASP A 2 14.15 -8.34 -14.08
N GLY A 3 13.89 -7.09 -14.47
CA GLY A 3 12.77 -6.30 -13.98
C GLY A 3 11.51 -6.67 -14.75
N THR A 4 10.79 -7.69 -14.31
CA THR A 4 9.44 -7.97 -14.81
C THR A 4 8.46 -7.08 -14.04
N TYR A 5 8.29 -5.86 -14.54
CA TYR A 5 7.20 -4.97 -14.16
C TYR A 5 5.94 -5.45 -14.89
N ASP A 6 5.19 -6.38 -14.32
CA ASP A 6 3.86 -6.73 -14.84
C ASP A 6 2.83 -5.74 -14.28
N ALA A 7 2.16 -5.04 -15.19
CA ALA A 7 1.43 -3.83 -14.90
C ALA A 7 -0.02 -3.98 -15.30
N GLN A 8 -0.93 -4.35 -14.39
CA GLN A 8 -2.38 -4.16 -14.57
C GLN A 8 -3.10 -3.85 -13.25
N ALA A 9 -3.62 -2.61 -13.18
CA ALA A 9 -4.67 -2.04 -12.32
C ALA A 9 -4.50 -2.17 -10.79
N GLY A 10 -4.15 -1.05 -10.16
CA GLY A 10 -3.84 -0.99 -8.73
C GLY A 10 -2.40 -0.51 -8.52
N THR A 11 -2.11 0.18 -7.43
CA THR A 11 -0.87 0.93 -7.22
C THR A 11 0.37 0.10 -7.57
N ARG A 12 1.19 0.60 -8.53
CA ARG A 12 2.32 -0.12 -9.18
C ARG A 12 3.51 -0.33 -8.22
N PHE A 13 3.33 -1.04 -7.12
CA PHE A 13 4.45 -1.46 -6.30
C PHE A 13 5.26 -2.55 -7.03
N PRO A 14 6.60 -2.56 -6.88
CA PRO A 14 7.39 -3.67 -7.36
C PRO A 14 6.90 -4.96 -6.71
N THR A 15 6.78 -6.03 -7.51
CA THR A 15 6.38 -7.34 -7.00
C THR A 15 7.61 -8.20 -6.78
N THR A 16 7.55 -9.06 -5.76
CA THR A 16 8.60 -10.04 -5.49
C THR A 16 8.06 -11.45 -5.64
N LYS A 17 8.82 -12.30 -6.35
CA LYS A 17 8.53 -13.72 -6.56
C LYS A 17 9.44 -14.65 -5.77
N TRP A 18 10.54 -14.12 -5.23
CA TRP A 18 11.59 -14.88 -4.53
C TRP A 18 11.54 -14.67 -3.01
N ARG A 19 10.77 -13.69 -2.54
CA ARG A 19 10.62 -13.32 -1.14
C ARG A 19 9.15 -13.23 -0.77
N GLU A 20 8.91 -13.22 0.53
CA GLU A 20 7.62 -12.92 1.10
C GLU A 20 7.23 -11.48 0.74
N GLY A 21 6.03 -11.31 0.21
CA GLY A 21 5.46 -10.00 -0.11
C GLY A 21 4.13 -9.80 0.61
N TYR A 22 3.59 -8.60 0.57
CA TYR A 22 2.22 -8.38 1.01
C TYR A 22 1.22 -8.83 -0.05
N ASP A 23 0.05 -9.29 0.41
CA ASP A 23 -1.05 -9.64 -0.47
C ASP A 23 -1.49 -8.41 -1.29
N VAL A 24 -1.43 -8.56 -2.62
CA VAL A 24 -1.73 -7.48 -3.56
C VAL A 24 -3.13 -6.91 -3.33
N ALA A 25 -4.14 -7.78 -3.16
CA ALA A 25 -5.52 -7.33 -3.00
C ALA A 25 -5.72 -6.55 -1.69
N SER A 26 -5.13 -7.04 -0.60
CA SER A 26 -5.20 -6.38 0.71
C SER A 26 -4.56 -5.00 0.70
N VAL A 27 -3.40 -4.86 0.05
CA VAL A 27 -2.71 -3.57 -0.10
C VAL A 27 -3.52 -2.65 -1.00
N ASP A 28 -3.99 -3.15 -2.15
CA ASP A 28 -4.69 -2.31 -3.13
C ASP A 28 -6.02 -1.77 -2.58
N GLU A 29 -6.78 -2.60 -1.87
CA GLU A 29 -8.01 -2.17 -1.19
C GLU A 29 -7.73 -1.05 -0.18
N PHE A 30 -6.70 -1.22 0.65
CA PHE A 30 -6.34 -0.24 1.66
C PHE A 30 -5.84 1.06 1.04
N VAL A 31 -4.96 0.98 0.04
CA VAL A 31 -4.43 2.16 -0.66
C VAL A 31 -5.56 2.90 -1.36
N ALA A 32 -6.43 2.22 -2.10
CA ALA A 32 -7.59 2.84 -2.74
C ALA A 32 -8.50 3.54 -1.71
N ARG A 33 -8.67 2.95 -0.54
CA ARG A 33 -9.43 3.57 0.57
C ARG A 33 -8.72 4.80 1.13
N ALA A 34 -7.41 4.73 1.35
CA ALA A 34 -6.62 5.84 1.86
C ALA A 34 -6.57 7.01 0.87
N GLU A 35 -6.35 6.74 -0.41
CA GLU A 35 -6.39 7.75 -1.48
C GLU A 35 -7.77 8.41 -1.58
N ARG A 36 -8.84 7.64 -1.39
CA ARG A 36 -10.20 8.18 -1.32
C ARG A 36 -10.37 9.10 -0.11
N ALA A 37 -9.89 8.70 1.06
CA ALA A 37 -9.93 9.54 2.26
C ALA A 37 -9.16 10.85 2.07
N VAL A 38 -7.98 10.80 1.42
CA VAL A 38 -7.18 11.99 1.05
C VAL A 38 -7.94 12.88 0.06
N SER A 39 -8.44 12.31 -1.03
CA SER A 39 -9.06 13.05 -2.14
C SER A 39 -10.39 13.68 -1.77
N PHE A 40 -11.24 12.92 -1.06
CA PHE A 40 -12.57 13.36 -0.66
C PHE A 40 -12.59 14.01 0.73
N ARG A 41 -11.50 13.95 1.49
CA ARG A 41 -11.41 14.42 2.88
C ARG A 41 -12.56 13.90 3.76
N ASP A 42 -13.00 12.67 3.48
CA ASP A 42 -14.15 12.04 4.13
C ASP A 42 -13.82 11.51 5.54
N GLY A 43 -12.52 11.39 5.86
CA GLY A 43 -12.07 10.90 7.17
C GLY A 43 -12.27 9.40 7.38
N SER A 44 -12.54 8.64 6.31
CA SER A 44 -12.71 7.18 6.38
C SER A 44 -11.40 6.39 6.61
N VAL A 45 -10.24 7.05 6.50
CA VAL A 45 -8.89 6.57 6.87
C VAL A 45 -8.12 7.77 7.44
N ARG A 46 -7.48 7.59 8.60
CA ARG A 46 -6.61 8.59 9.23
C ARG A 46 -5.14 8.22 9.12
N SER A 47 -4.25 9.17 9.41
CA SER A 47 -2.81 8.89 9.52
C SER A 47 -2.52 7.74 10.47
N GLU A 48 -3.19 7.69 11.63
CA GLU A 48 -3.04 6.61 12.62
C GLU A 48 -3.46 5.23 12.08
N ASP A 49 -4.51 5.13 11.26
CA ASP A 49 -4.92 3.87 10.64
C ASP A 49 -3.83 3.34 9.70
N VAL A 50 -3.18 4.23 8.94
CA VAL A 50 -2.09 3.89 8.02
C VAL A 50 -0.83 3.45 8.78
N GLU A 51 -0.54 4.03 9.94
CA GLU A 51 0.61 3.62 10.76
C GLU A 51 0.38 2.30 11.51
N GLN A 52 -0.88 2.00 11.83
CA GLN A 52 -1.26 0.77 12.56
C GLN A 52 -1.60 -0.41 11.64
N VAL A 53 -1.81 -0.17 10.35
CA VAL A 53 -2.18 -1.24 9.41
C VAL A 53 -1.07 -2.29 9.33
N ARG A 54 -1.48 -3.56 9.34
CA ARG A 54 -0.58 -4.72 9.15
C ARG A 54 -1.17 -5.61 8.08
N PHE A 55 -0.49 -5.69 6.95
CA PHE A 55 -0.89 -6.58 5.86
C PHE A 55 -0.44 -8.00 6.11
N ALA A 56 -1.26 -8.95 5.66
CA ALA A 56 -0.91 -10.37 5.73
C ALA A 56 0.19 -10.69 4.70
N PRO A 57 1.29 -11.33 5.12
CA PRO A 57 2.31 -11.75 4.18
C PRO A 57 1.87 -12.99 3.37
N VAL A 58 2.22 -12.99 2.08
CA VAL A 58 2.04 -14.12 1.16
C VAL A 58 3.40 -14.74 0.84
N ARG A 59 3.52 -16.05 1.09
CA ARG A 59 4.76 -16.84 0.88
C ARG A 59 4.75 -17.70 -0.38
N TRP A 60 3.56 -18.06 -0.87
CA TRP A 60 3.37 -19.02 -1.97
C TRP A 60 2.93 -18.37 -3.28
N ARG A 61 2.87 -17.04 -3.32
CA ARG A 61 2.32 -16.24 -4.42
C ARG A 61 3.18 -14.99 -4.61
N THR A 62 3.15 -14.44 -5.82
CA THR A 62 3.70 -13.11 -6.08
C THR A 62 2.96 -12.08 -5.23
N GLY A 63 3.68 -11.41 -4.34
CA GLY A 63 3.17 -10.32 -3.52
C GLY A 63 3.84 -9.00 -3.87
N TYR A 64 3.29 -7.89 -3.38
CA TYR A 64 4.00 -6.62 -3.43
C TYR A 64 5.19 -6.65 -2.49
N ASP A 65 6.28 -6.01 -2.91
CA ASP A 65 7.46 -5.87 -2.07
C ASP A 65 7.12 -5.05 -0.82
N MET A 66 7.40 -5.63 0.34
CA MET A 66 6.98 -5.05 1.61
C MET A 66 7.62 -3.68 1.86
N ASP A 67 8.88 -3.48 1.45
CA ASP A 67 9.62 -2.22 1.64
C ASP A 67 9.01 -1.10 0.79
N ALA A 68 8.69 -1.41 -0.47
CA ALA A 68 8.05 -0.46 -1.36
C ALA A 68 6.64 -0.07 -0.92
N VAL A 69 5.88 -1.03 -0.37
CA VAL A 69 4.55 -0.76 0.19
C VAL A 69 4.67 0.11 1.45
N ASP A 70 5.53 -0.27 2.41
CA ASP A 70 5.71 0.45 3.68
C ASP A 70 6.11 1.93 3.43
N THR A 71 7.08 2.15 2.54
CA THR A 71 7.52 3.51 2.12
C THR A 71 6.38 4.36 1.56
N HIS A 72 5.41 3.73 0.89
CA HIS A 72 4.26 4.44 0.33
C HIS A 72 3.19 4.72 1.38
N LEU A 73 2.95 3.79 2.30
CA LEU A 73 2.07 4.02 3.45
C LEU A 73 2.57 5.20 4.28
N GLU A 74 3.88 5.30 4.54
CA GLU A 74 4.47 6.44 5.25
C GLU A 74 4.18 7.79 4.56
N GLN A 75 4.22 7.82 3.23
CA GLN A 75 3.87 9.00 2.44
C GLN A 75 2.37 9.34 2.51
N LEU A 76 1.49 8.33 2.47
CA LEU A 76 0.05 8.53 2.64
C LEU A 76 -0.29 9.03 4.05
N ALA A 77 0.32 8.45 5.09
CA ALA A 77 0.16 8.89 6.47
C ALA A 77 0.58 10.36 6.64
N SER A 78 1.70 10.75 6.04
CA SER A 78 2.16 12.14 6.07
C SER A 78 1.20 13.11 5.38
N GLN A 79 0.60 12.70 4.24
CA GLN A 79 -0.41 13.51 3.54
C GLN A 79 -1.69 13.65 4.36
N LEU A 80 -2.22 12.53 4.90
CA LEU A 80 -3.39 12.53 5.77
C LEU A 80 -3.17 13.41 6.99
N LYS A 81 -2.00 13.33 7.64
CA LYS A 81 -1.66 14.17 8.78
C LYS A 81 -1.69 15.67 8.44
N GLY A 82 -1.25 16.05 7.24
CA GLY A 82 -1.36 17.44 6.76
C GLY A 82 -2.79 17.88 6.46
N ILE A 83 -3.69 16.94 6.20
CA ILE A 83 -5.12 17.18 5.91
C ILE A 83 -5.94 17.29 7.20
N GLU A 84 -5.55 16.52 8.22
CA GLU A 84 -6.15 16.45 9.56
C GLU A 84 -5.76 17.60 10.48
N SER A 85 -4.66 18.31 10.16
CA SER A 85 -4.14 19.45 10.94
C SER A 85 -4.87 20.77 10.72
#